data_AF-A0A1V0RA32-F1
#
_entry.id   AF-A0A1V0RA32-F1
#
_cell.length_a   1.000
_cell.length_b   1.000
_cell.length_c   1.000
_cell.angle_alpha   90.00
_cell.angle_beta   90.00
_cell.angle_gamma   90.00
#
_symmetry.space_group_name_H-M   'P 1'
#
loop_
_entity.id
_entity.type
_entity.pdbx_description
1 polymer ?
#
loop_
_entity_poly.entity_id
_entity_poly.type
_entity_poly.pdbx_seq_one_letter_code
_entity_poly.pdbx_strand_id
1 'polypeptide(L)'
;MPTTVVGFRLGCDGRGRQVTVFVSQSGVLYRSAGPYGKRPVLVRPEVSPVLSKPSAPGFGGEQPLARPIGSLREQHAECLRHGLTRELIPPVVTSLAVEEDLPAVLQGRPRLPQQRLTEAFLGAVHRPAGSLEDAIRQFRAAVGPPRRPAPVRGRSGPERPLPPRAQAMLRALGHRQVLTPGRELDVAWAVTGDGVRLHTERAEQMLDRAAAAELHAALTAWLRYTDPS
;
A
#
# COMPACT_ATOMS: atom_id res chain seq x y z
N MET A 1 16.41 11.50 4.86
CA MET A 1 17.15 10.41 4.16
C MET A 1 17.10 10.60 2.64
N PRO A 2 18.08 10.10 1.86
CA PRO A 2 18.00 10.15 0.41
C PRO A 2 16.84 9.30 -0.11
N THR A 3 16.18 9.76 -1.17
CA THR A 3 15.02 9.06 -1.76
C THR A 3 15.47 8.24 -2.96
N THR A 4 15.36 6.92 -2.87
CA THR A 4 15.58 6.05 -4.04
C THR A 4 14.36 6.12 -4.95
N VAL A 5 14.60 6.31 -6.25
CA VAL A 5 13.55 6.36 -7.27
C VAL A 5 13.89 5.47 -8.46
N VAL A 6 12.86 5.03 -9.18
CA VAL A 6 12.97 4.41 -10.50
C VAL A 6 12.10 5.14 -11.49
N GLY A 7 12.61 5.45 -12.67
CA GLY A 7 11.83 6.21 -13.65
C GLY A 7 12.53 6.40 -14.97
N PHE A 8 11.89 7.20 -15.82
CA PHE A 8 12.35 7.53 -17.16
C PHE A 8 11.88 8.93 -17.56
N ARG A 9 12.49 9.45 -18.62
CA ARG A 9 12.00 10.64 -19.34
C ARG A 9 12.08 10.40 -20.83
N LEU A 10 10.91 10.44 -21.47
CA LEU A 10 10.76 10.26 -22.90
C LEU A 10 10.34 11.58 -23.57
N GLY A 11 10.74 11.74 -24.82
CA GLY A 11 10.48 12.89 -25.66
C GLY A 11 9.99 12.51 -27.05
N CYS A 12 9.39 13.48 -27.73
CA CYS A 12 9.03 13.42 -29.15
C CYS A 12 9.50 14.70 -29.84
N ASP A 13 10.54 14.59 -30.67
CA ASP A 13 11.16 15.75 -31.33
C ASP A 13 10.21 16.42 -32.32
N GLY A 14 9.45 15.63 -33.09
CA GLY A 14 8.46 16.15 -34.03
C GLY A 14 7.31 16.92 -33.38
N ARG A 15 7.06 16.74 -32.08
CA ARG A 15 6.04 17.50 -31.32
C ARG A 15 6.65 18.48 -30.31
N GLY A 16 7.98 18.44 -30.13
CA GLY A 16 8.69 19.17 -29.07
C GLY A 16 8.15 18.89 -27.67
N ARG A 17 7.68 17.66 -27.38
CA ARG A 17 7.03 17.29 -26.11
C ARG A 17 7.86 16.29 -25.33
N GLN A 18 7.79 16.37 -24.00
CA GLN A 18 8.43 15.46 -23.07
C GLN A 18 7.49 15.04 -21.94
N VAL A 19 7.73 13.84 -21.42
CA VAL A 19 7.09 13.28 -20.24
C VAL A 19 8.15 12.67 -19.34
N THR A 20 8.07 12.96 -18.05
CA THR A 20 8.90 12.36 -16.99
C THR A 20 7.98 11.59 -16.04
N VAL A 21 8.32 10.34 -15.76
CA VAL A 21 7.58 9.49 -14.81
C VAL A 21 8.58 8.77 -13.92
N PHE A 22 8.39 8.81 -12.60
CA PHE A 22 9.21 8.06 -11.66
C PHE A 22 8.42 7.66 -10.42
N VAL A 23 8.81 6.55 -9.80
CA VAL A 23 8.25 5.99 -8.57
C VAL A 23 9.28 6.11 -7.45
N SER A 24 8.86 6.61 -6.29
CA SER A 24 9.69 6.63 -5.09
C SER A 24 9.65 5.31 -4.32
N GLN A 25 10.67 5.07 -3.50
CA GLN A 25 10.76 3.92 -2.59
C GLN A 25 9.56 3.81 -1.62
N SER A 26 8.84 4.91 -1.37
CA SER A 26 7.65 4.90 -0.52
C SER A 26 6.40 4.40 -1.25
N GLY A 27 6.40 4.30 -2.58
CA GLY A 27 5.23 3.91 -3.37
C GLY A 27 4.37 5.08 -3.82
N VAL A 28 5.01 6.18 -4.21
CA VAL A 28 4.36 7.33 -4.86
C VAL A 28 4.85 7.42 -6.30
N LEU A 29 3.93 7.56 -7.25
CA LEU A 29 4.22 7.82 -8.65
C LEU A 29 4.11 9.31 -8.95
N TYR A 30 5.19 9.87 -9.47
CA TYR A 30 5.32 11.26 -9.88
C TYR A 30 5.32 11.35 -11.39
N ARG A 31 4.58 12.33 -11.90
CA ARG A 31 4.48 12.60 -13.34
C ARG A 31 4.59 14.08 -13.62
N SER A 32 5.34 14.40 -14.66
CA SER A 32 5.37 15.74 -15.24
C SER A 32 5.45 15.67 -16.76
N ALA A 33 4.84 16.64 -17.43
CA ALA A 33 4.79 16.68 -18.89
C ALA A 33 4.85 18.12 -19.40
N GLY A 34 5.40 18.34 -20.59
CA GLY A 34 5.49 19.68 -21.14
C GLY A 34 6.24 19.77 -22.46
N PRO A 35 6.45 20.99 -22.98
CA PRO A 35 7.34 21.21 -24.10
C PRO A 35 8.81 21.08 -23.68
N TYR A 36 9.70 20.81 -24.64
CA TYR A 36 11.15 20.88 -24.45
C TYR A 36 11.60 22.28 -24.03
N GLY A 37 12.66 22.36 -23.23
CA GLY A 37 13.25 23.62 -22.76
C GLY A 37 12.34 24.49 -21.88
N LYS A 38 11.10 24.04 -21.61
CA LYS A 38 10.14 24.71 -20.74
C LYS A 38 9.98 23.91 -19.46
N ARG A 39 9.57 24.63 -18.41
CA ARG A 39 9.25 24.00 -17.14
C ARG A 39 8.05 23.07 -17.30
N PRO A 40 8.16 21.78 -16.96
CA PRO A 40 7.08 20.83 -17.16
C PRO A 40 5.94 21.09 -16.17
N VAL A 41 4.71 20.80 -16.60
CA VAL A 41 3.53 20.83 -15.75
C VAL A 41 3.55 19.60 -14.86
N LEU A 42 3.44 19.83 -13.55
CA LEU A 42 3.36 18.79 -12.53
C LEU A 42 1.94 18.23 -12.45
N VAL A 43 1.80 16.92 -12.55
CA VAL A 43 0.54 16.20 -12.33
C VAL A 43 0.47 15.80 -10.86
N ARG A 44 -0.73 15.80 -10.26
CA ARG A 44 -0.89 15.33 -8.87
C ARG A 44 -0.25 13.94 -8.71
N PRO A 45 0.59 13.72 -7.68
CA PRO A 45 1.19 12.41 -7.46
C PRO A 45 0.14 11.34 -7.19
N GLU A 46 0.35 10.16 -7.75
CA GLU A 46 -0.49 8.99 -7.51
C GLU A 46 0.10 8.22 -6.33
N VAL A 47 -0.70 8.10 -5.27
CA VAL A 47 -0.28 7.49 -4.02
C VAL A 47 -0.87 6.08 -3.94
N SER A 48 -0.04 5.11 -3.56
CA SER A 48 -0.53 3.76 -3.27
C SER A 48 -1.64 3.79 -2.20
N PRO A 49 -2.81 3.15 -2.43
CA PRO A 49 -3.91 3.13 -1.46
C PRO A 49 -3.51 2.60 -0.08
N VAL A 50 -2.54 1.68 -0.02
CA VAL A 50 -2.00 1.13 1.23
C VAL A 50 -1.38 2.21 2.12
N LEU A 51 -0.85 3.29 1.55
CA LEU A 51 -0.24 4.40 2.30
C LEU A 51 -1.28 5.37 2.87
N SER A 52 -2.43 5.52 2.20
CA SER A 52 -3.47 6.47 2.58
C SER A 52 -4.61 5.83 3.39
N LYS A 53 -4.89 4.54 3.15
CA LYS A 53 -5.97 3.78 3.76
C LYS A 53 -5.53 2.32 4.02
N PRO A 54 -4.56 2.08 4.92
CA PRO A 54 -4.02 0.74 5.18
C PRO A 54 -5.08 -0.26 5.68
N SER A 55 -6.15 0.22 6.31
CA SER A 55 -7.23 -0.59 6.88
C SER A 55 -8.45 -0.75 5.97
N ALA A 56 -8.41 -0.23 4.73
CA ALA A 56 -9.55 -0.35 3.83
C ALA A 56 -9.71 -1.80 3.33
N PRO A 57 -10.94 -2.34 3.27
CA PRO A 57 -11.21 -3.66 2.69
C PRO A 57 -10.64 -3.74 1.26
N GLY A 58 -9.93 -4.83 0.96
CA GLY A 58 -9.32 -5.06 -0.37
C GLY A 58 -7.86 -4.62 -0.53
N PHE A 59 -7.27 -3.91 0.45
CA PHE A 59 -5.87 -3.47 0.41
C PHE A 59 -5.00 -4.07 1.52
N GLY A 60 -5.61 -4.85 2.43
CA GLY A 60 -4.90 -5.54 3.51
C GLY A 60 -3.86 -6.51 2.97
N GLY A 61 -2.58 -6.21 3.18
CA GLY A 61 -1.46 -7.04 2.74
C GLY A 61 -0.88 -6.70 1.36
N GLU A 62 -1.44 -5.71 0.64
CA GLU A 62 -0.86 -5.24 -0.62
C GLU A 62 0.49 -4.52 -0.36
N GLN A 63 1.48 -4.77 -1.22
CA GLN A 63 2.77 -4.09 -1.12
C GLN A 63 2.66 -2.66 -1.65
N PRO A 64 3.17 -1.64 -0.92
CA PRO A 64 3.06 -0.24 -1.34
C PRO A 64 3.54 0.05 -2.76
N LEU A 65 4.55 -0.70 -3.24
CA LEU A 65 5.16 -0.54 -4.56
C LEU A 65 4.40 -1.25 -5.70
N ALA A 66 3.47 -2.18 -5.41
CA ALA A 66 2.88 -3.05 -6.43
C ALA A 66 2.17 -2.25 -7.53
N ARG A 67 1.19 -1.42 -7.15
CA ARG A 67 0.46 -0.54 -8.08
C ARG A 67 1.32 0.53 -8.72
N PRO A 68 2.11 1.35 -7.99
CA PRO A 68 2.96 2.36 -8.62
C PRO A 68 3.91 1.80 -9.68
N ILE A 69 4.47 0.61 -9.46
CA ILE A 69 5.32 -0.05 -10.46
C ILE A 69 4.50 -0.55 -11.66
N GLY A 70 3.27 -1.06 -11.44
CA GLY A 70 2.33 -1.37 -12.52
C GLY A 70 2.03 -0.13 -13.37
N SER A 71 1.64 0.97 -12.74
CA SER A 71 1.36 2.24 -13.41
C SER A 71 2.58 2.82 -14.12
N LEU A 72 3.80 2.64 -13.58
CA LEU A 72 5.04 3.04 -14.27
C LEU A 72 5.20 2.31 -15.61
N ARG A 73 4.91 1.00 -15.66
CA ARG A 73 4.97 0.20 -16.90
C ARG A 73 3.91 0.65 -17.89
N GLU A 74 2.69 0.85 -17.42
CA GLU A 74 1.58 1.34 -18.25
C GLU A 74 1.90 2.69 -18.87
N GLN A 75 2.41 3.64 -18.08
CA GLN A 75 2.80 4.97 -18.55
C GLN A 75 3.95 4.91 -19.55
N HIS A 76 4.92 4.00 -19.36
CA HIS A 76 6.00 3.81 -20.34
C HIS A 76 5.46 3.30 -21.67
N ALA A 77 4.62 2.26 -21.64
CA ALA A 77 3.98 1.72 -22.85
C ALA A 77 3.07 2.73 -23.53
N GLU A 78 2.32 3.53 -22.77
CA GLU A 78 1.49 4.62 -23.28
C GLU A 78 2.32 5.71 -23.96
N CYS A 79 3.44 6.14 -23.35
CA CYS A 79 4.36 7.10 -23.96
C CYS A 79 4.90 6.60 -25.31
N LEU A 80 5.35 5.34 -25.38
CA LEU A 80 5.83 4.73 -26.61
C LEU A 80 4.74 4.65 -27.68
N ARG A 81 3.52 4.23 -27.31
CA ARG A 81 2.35 4.21 -28.22
C ARG A 81 2.00 5.59 -28.78
N HIS A 82 2.22 6.65 -28.00
CA HIS A 82 2.02 8.04 -28.46
C HIS A 82 3.20 8.64 -29.25
N GLY A 83 4.23 7.84 -29.54
CA GLY A 83 5.38 8.25 -30.33
C GLY A 83 6.44 9.03 -29.55
N LEU A 84 6.43 8.96 -28.21
CA LEU A 84 7.53 9.46 -27.39
C LEU A 84 8.63 8.40 -27.33
N THR A 85 9.47 8.35 -28.35
CA THR A 85 10.54 7.35 -28.49
C THR A 85 11.94 7.89 -28.19
N ARG A 86 12.09 9.21 -28.05
CA ARG A 86 13.38 9.81 -27.71
C ARG A 86 13.66 9.64 -26.22
N GLU A 87 14.68 8.88 -25.87
CA GLU A 87 15.14 8.77 -24.49
C GLU A 87 15.92 10.03 -24.09
N LEU A 88 15.34 10.85 -23.22
CA LEU A 88 16.01 12.01 -22.61
C LEU A 88 16.66 11.61 -21.28
N ILE A 89 15.99 10.72 -20.55
CA ILE A 89 16.56 9.96 -19.44
C ILE A 89 16.10 8.51 -19.67
N PRO A 90 17.01 7.57 -19.96
CA PRO A 90 16.63 6.17 -20.12
C PRO A 90 16.09 5.61 -18.81
N PRO A 91 15.39 4.46 -18.81
CA PRO A 91 14.97 3.82 -17.58
C PRO A 91 16.14 3.62 -16.61
N VAL A 92 16.00 4.15 -15.40
CA VAL A 92 17.10 4.28 -14.43
C VAL A 92 16.60 4.16 -13.00
N VAL A 93 17.50 3.68 -12.13
CA VAL A 93 17.38 3.78 -10.68
C VAL A 93 18.39 4.78 -10.17
N THR A 94 17.94 5.72 -9.35
CA THR A 94 18.79 6.78 -8.82
C THR A 94 18.44 7.05 -7.37
N SER A 95 19.47 7.34 -6.56
CA SER A 95 19.30 7.90 -5.22
C SER A 95 19.32 9.42 -5.30
N LEU A 96 18.25 10.07 -4.89
CA LEU A 96 18.12 11.52 -4.87
C LEU A 96 18.57 12.04 -3.50
N ALA A 97 19.37 13.11 -3.49
CA ALA A 97 19.77 13.81 -2.26
C ALA A 97 18.63 14.61 -1.60
N VAL A 98 17.41 14.50 -2.12
CA VAL A 98 16.21 15.14 -1.58
C VAL A 98 15.36 14.07 -0.88
N GLU A 99 14.90 14.41 0.31
CA GLU A 99 13.95 13.59 1.06
C GLU A 99 12.52 13.84 0.58
N GLU A 100 11.78 12.75 0.41
CA GLU A 100 10.37 12.79 0.10
C GLU A 100 9.55 13.17 1.35
N ASP A 101 8.83 14.30 1.28
CA ASP A 101 7.86 14.71 2.29
C ASP A 101 6.53 13.96 2.08
N LEU A 102 6.53 12.68 2.47
CA LEU A 102 5.36 11.81 2.35
C LEU A 102 4.12 12.38 3.08
N PRO A 103 4.20 12.92 4.32
CA PRO A 103 3.05 13.55 4.97
C PRO A 103 2.40 14.66 4.13
N ALA A 104 3.19 15.55 3.53
CA ALA A 104 2.67 16.58 2.66
C ALA A 104 1.97 15.98 1.43
N VAL A 105 2.62 15.02 0.75
CA VAL A 105 2.05 14.31 -0.41
C VAL A 105 0.71 13.65 -0.08
N LEU A 106 0.60 12.95 1.05
CA LEU A 106 -0.62 12.30 1.50
C LEU A 106 -1.75 13.29 1.81
N GLN A 107 -1.41 14.48 2.31
CA GLN A 107 -2.38 15.55 2.59
C GLN A 107 -2.79 16.33 1.32
N GLY A 108 -2.22 16.03 0.16
CA GLY A 108 -2.48 16.76 -1.08
C GLY A 108 -1.97 18.21 -1.07
N ARG A 109 -0.99 18.52 -0.20
CA ARG A 109 -0.33 19.83 -0.07
C ARG A 109 1.19 19.65 -0.30
N PRO A 110 1.96 20.65 -0.75
CA PRO A 110 1.85 21.50 -1.93
C PRO A 110 2.70 20.99 -3.13
N ARG A 111 2.69 21.75 -4.24
CA ARG A 111 3.53 21.53 -5.45
C ARG A 111 5.04 21.58 -5.21
N LEU A 112 5.51 22.21 -4.13
CA LEU A 112 6.93 22.48 -3.87
C LEU A 112 7.77 21.23 -3.56
N PRO A 113 7.37 20.32 -2.64
CA PRO A 113 8.06 19.04 -2.45
C PRO A 113 8.14 18.20 -3.73
N GLN A 114 7.03 18.10 -4.47
CA GLN A 114 7.00 17.42 -5.76
C GLN A 114 7.95 18.09 -6.78
N GLN A 115 7.96 19.41 -6.83
CA GLN A 115 8.86 20.16 -7.70
C GLN A 115 10.31 19.85 -7.38
N ARG A 116 10.70 19.90 -6.10
CA ARG A 116 12.07 19.61 -5.66
C ARG A 116 12.49 18.18 -6.02
N LEU A 117 11.62 17.19 -5.81
CA LEU A 117 11.90 15.80 -6.21
C LEU A 117 12.03 15.66 -7.73
N THR A 118 11.16 16.33 -8.48
CA THR A 118 11.22 16.32 -9.95
C THR A 118 12.51 16.95 -10.45
N GLU A 119 12.86 18.13 -9.94
CA GLU A 119 14.10 18.84 -10.30
C GLU A 119 15.34 18.04 -9.90
N ALA A 120 15.33 17.42 -8.71
CA ALA A 120 16.41 16.52 -8.27
C ALA A 120 16.56 15.31 -9.18
N PHE A 121 15.45 14.70 -9.62
CA PHE A 121 15.50 13.61 -10.59
C PHE A 121 16.07 14.08 -11.92
N LEU A 122 15.60 15.21 -12.46
CA LEU A 122 16.08 15.74 -13.74
C LEU A 122 17.55 16.18 -13.74
N GLY A 123 18.07 16.59 -12.58
CA GLY A 123 19.45 17.03 -12.40
C GLY A 123 20.41 15.94 -11.93
N ALA A 124 19.93 14.71 -11.69
CA ALA A 124 20.77 13.64 -11.19
C ALA A 124 21.66 13.04 -12.29
N VAL A 125 22.78 12.45 -11.88
CA VAL A 125 23.60 11.64 -12.77
C VAL A 125 22.94 10.28 -12.94
N HIS A 126 22.57 9.96 -14.17
CA HIS A 126 21.88 8.72 -14.50
C HIS A 126 22.83 7.70 -15.12
N ARG A 127 22.78 6.47 -14.62
CA ARG A 127 23.40 5.30 -15.27
C ARG A 127 22.28 4.42 -15.83
N PRO A 128 22.19 4.25 -17.16
CA PRO A 128 21.11 3.49 -17.76
C PRO A 128 21.07 2.06 -17.22
N ALA A 129 19.87 1.54 -16.93
CA ALA A 129 19.71 0.15 -16.53
C ALA A 129 19.55 -0.81 -17.72
N GLY A 130 19.55 -0.30 -18.96
CA GLY A 130 19.20 -1.05 -20.17
C GLY A 130 17.72 -0.93 -20.46
N SER A 131 16.89 -1.79 -19.85
CA SER A 131 15.43 -1.75 -20.01
C SER A 131 14.69 -1.23 -18.78
N LEU A 132 13.39 -0.91 -18.94
CA LEU A 132 12.54 -0.57 -17.79
C LEU A 132 12.44 -1.70 -16.77
N GLU A 133 12.36 -2.96 -17.22
CA GLU A 133 12.29 -4.10 -16.32
C GLU A 133 13.60 -4.29 -15.54
N ASP A 134 14.74 -4.02 -16.16
CA ASP A 134 16.04 -4.06 -15.47
C ASP A 134 16.13 -2.95 -14.43
N ALA A 135 15.66 -1.73 -14.74
CA ALA A 135 15.55 -0.64 -13.77
C ALA A 135 14.63 -1.04 -12.60
N ILE A 136 13.45 -1.61 -12.87
CA ILE A 136 12.53 -2.07 -11.82
C ILE A 136 13.17 -3.18 -10.96
N ARG A 137 13.91 -4.11 -11.56
CA ARG A 137 14.62 -5.18 -10.84
C ARG A 137 15.70 -4.59 -9.91
N GLN A 138 16.51 -3.67 -10.42
CA GLN A 138 17.53 -2.96 -9.63
C GLN A 138 16.89 -2.15 -8.50
N PHE A 139 15.77 -1.50 -8.76
CA PHE A 139 15.05 -0.72 -7.76
C PHE A 139 14.53 -1.58 -6.62
N ARG A 140 13.90 -2.71 -6.93
CA ARG A 140 13.45 -3.67 -5.92
C ARG A 140 14.61 -4.23 -5.09
N ALA A 141 15.76 -4.48 -5.72
CA ALA A 141 16.96 -4.90 -5.00
C ALA A 141 17.50 -3.81 -4.06
N ALA A 142 17.48 -2.54 -4.50
CA ALA A 142 17.96 -1.40 -3.72
C ALA A 142 17.05 -1.03 -2.54
N VAL A 143 15.73 -1.09 -2.72
CA VAL A 143 14.74 -0.81 -1.66
C VAL A 143 14.63 -1.98 -0.67
N GLY A 144 15.01 -3.19 -1.10
CA GLY A 144 14.93 -4.41 -0.32
C GLY A 144 13.53 -5.04 -0.35
N PRO A 145 13.39 -6.28 0.18
CA PRO A 145 12.10 -6.93 0.26
C PRO A 145 11.12 -6.06 1.07
N PRO A 146 9.81 -6.12 0.78
CA PRO A 146 8.82 -5.43 1.57
C PRO A 146 9.03 -5.86 3.01
N ARG A 147 9.27 -4.91 3.91
CA ARG A 147 9.26 -5.22 5.33
C ARG A 147 7.90 -5.85 5.60
N ARG A 148 7.88 -7.16 5.85
CA ARG A 148 6.71 -7.87 6.36
C ARG A 148 6.17 -6.95 7.46
N PRO A 149 4.90 -6.54 7.44
CA PRO A 149 4.35 -5.78 8.55
C PRO A 149 4.79 -6.54 9.79
N ALA A 150 5.55 -5.87 10.66
CA ALA A 150 5.99 -6.48 11.89
C ALA A 150 4.74 -7.14 12.48
N PRO A 151 4.80 -8.42 12.92
CA PRO A 151 3.65 -8.99 13.61
C PRO A 151 3.23 -7.91 14.60
N VAL A 152 1.96 -7.51 14.53
CA VAL A 152 1.41 -6.49 15.41
C VAL A 152 1.66 -7.05 16.80
N ARG A 153 2.79 -6.70 17.41
CA ARG A 153 3.00 -6.84 18.83
C ARG A 153 1.94 -5.91 19.34
N GLY A 154 0.82 -6.50 19.80
CA GLY A 154 -0.23 -5.76 20.45
C GLY A 154 0.48 -4.80 21.38
N ARG A 155 0.37 -3.50 21.09
CA ARG A 155 0.77 -2.50 22.08
C ARG A 155 -0.11 -2.85 23.27
N SER A 156 0.50 -3.34 24.33
CA SER A 156 -0.05 -3.34 25.68
C SER A 156 -0.25 -1.86 26.05
N GLY A 157 -1.27 -1.24 25.46
CA GLY A 157 -1.89 -0.05 26.00
C GLY A 157 -2.62 -0.44 27.28
N PRO A 158 -2.96 0.52 28.14
CA PRO A 158 -3.71 0.24 29.36
C PRO A 158 -4.94 -0.60 29.00
N GLU A 159 -5.10 -1.74 29.68
CA GLU A 159 -6.16 -2.72 29.38
C GLU A 159 -7.51 -2.00 29.34
N ARG A 160 -8.04 -1.80 28.14
CA ARG A 160 -9.44 -1.39 28.02
C ARG A 160 -10.28 -2.54 28.57
N PRO A 161 -11.17 -2.28 29.54
CA PRO A 161 -12.04 -3.33 30.06
C PRO A 161 -12.83 -3.93 28.89
N LEU A 162 -12.86 -5.26 28.85
CA LEU A 162 -13.61 -6.00 27.83
C LEU A 162 -15.08 -5.57 27.88
N PRO A 163 -15.75 -5.43 26.72
CA PRO A 163 -17.20 -5.29 26.69
C PRO A 163 -17.87 -6.42 27.50
N PRO A 164 -18.96 -6.14 28.25
CA PRO A 164 -19.58 -7.13 29.15
C PRO A 164 -19.88 -8.49 28.49
N ARG A 165 -20.28 -8.45 27.21
CA ARG A 165 -20.56 -9.66 26.42
C ARG A 165 -19.29 -10.50 26.16
N ALA A 166 -18.17 -9.86 25.82
CA ALA A 166 -16.90 -10.54 25.63
C ALA A 166 -16.37 -11.11 26.95
N GLN A 167 -16.59 -10.42 28.07
CA GLN A 167 -16.21 -10.92 29.39
C GLN A 167 -17.05 -12.14 29.83
N ALA A 168 -18.35 -12.17 29.50
CA ALA A 168 -19.18 -13.34 29.71
C ALA A 168 -18.72 -14.54 28.86
N MET A 169 -18.38 -14.30 27.59
CA MET A 169 -17.85 -15.33 26.68
C MET A 169 -16.48 -15.86 27.11
N LEU A 170 -15.60 -14.98 27.62
CA LEU A 170 -14.32 -15.38 28.20
C LEU A 170 -14.50 -16.29 29.41
N ARG A 171 -15.46 -15.97 30.30
CA ARG A 171 -15.82 -16.86 31.42
C ARG A 171 -16.32 -18.21 30.91
N ALA A 172 -17.22 -18.23 29.92
CA ALA A 172 -17.73 -19.47 29.35
C ALA A 172 -16.62 -20.34 28.74
N LEU A 173 -15.68 -19.76 28.00
CA LEU A 173 -14.49 -20.47 27.49
C LEU A 173 -13.60 -21.01 28.62
N GLY A 174 -13.42 -20.25 29.71
CA GLY A 174 -12.72 -20.71 30.91
C GLY A 174 -13.39 -21.93 31.58
N HIS A 175 -14.70 -22.10 31.39
CA HIS A 175 -15.46 -23.28 31.84
C HIS A 175 -15.55 -24.36 30.75
N ARG A 176 -14.74 -24.28 29.69
CA ARG A 176 -14.73 -25.19 28.52
C ARG A 176 -16.08 -25.28 27.79
N GLN A 177 -16.90 -24.23 27.87
CA GLN A 177 -18.14 -24.15 27.12
C GLN A 177 -17.87 -23.73 25.67
N VAL A 178 -18.60 -24.34 24.73
CA VAL A 178 -18.56 -23.96 23.32
C VAL A 178 -19.42 -22.72 23.12
N LEU A 179 -18.86 -21.67 22.53
CA LEU A 179 -19.64 -20.49 22.13
C LEU A 179 -20.26 -20.74 20.76
N THR A 180 -21.58 -20.69 20.69
CA THR A 180 -22.36 -20.77 19.45
C THR A 180 -23.13 -19.47 19.23
N PRO A 181 -23.69 -19.22 18.04
CA PRO A 181 -24.46 -18.01 17.78
C PRO A 181 -25.71 -18.00 18.66
N GLY A 182 -26.14 -16.81 19.11
CA GLY A 182 -27.31 -16.68 19.99
C GLY A 182 -28.66 -16.91 19.30
N ARG A 183 -28.67 -17.11 17.98
CA ARG A 183 -29.84 -17.40 17.14
C ARG A 183 -29.43 -18.33 16.00
N GLU A 184 -30.39 -19.04 15.43
CA GLU A 184 -30.15 -19.77 14.19
C GLU A 184 -29.70 -18.79 13.10
N LEU A 185 -28.52 -19.05 12.55
CA LEU A 185 -27.90 -18.29 11.47
C LEU A 185 -27.49 -19.28 10.40
N ASP A 186 -27.72 -18.92 9.14
CA ASP A 186 -27.20 -19.63 7.98
C ASP A 186 -25.65 -19.67 7.94
N VAL A 187 -25.00 -18.78 8.70
CA VAL A 187 -23.57 -18.82 9.04
C VAL A 187 -23.44 -19.22 10.51
N ALA A 188 -23.24 -20.51 10.76
CA ALA A 188 -23.05 -21.05 12.10
C ALA A 188 -21.56 -21.05 12.47
N TRP A 189 -21.20 -20.43 13.60
CA TRP A 189 -19.83 -20.43 14.10
C TRP A 189 -19.77 -21.10 15.47
N ALA A 190 -18.66 -21.81 15.73
CA ALA A 190 -18.38 -22.41 17.02
C ALA A 190 -16.99 -21.99 17.48
N VAL A 191 -16.88 -21.41 18.68
CA VAL A 191 -15.60 -21.03 19.28
C VAL A 191 -15.38 -21.90 20.51
N THR A 192 -14.27 -22.62 20.53
CA THR A 192 -13.79 -23.42 21.66
C THR A 192 -12.46 -22.86 22.15
N GLY A 193 -11.94 -23.38 23.26
CA GLY A 193 -10.57 -23.04 23.69
C GLY A 193 -9.52 -23.36 22.62
N ASP A 194 -9.73 -24.42 21.85
CA ASP A 194 -8.77 -24.95 20.88
C ASP A 194 -8.84 -24.29 19.50
N GLY A 195 -9.94 -23.58 19.18
CA GLY A 195 -10.07 -22.94 17.87
C GLY A 195 -11.45 -22.41 17.54
N VAL A 196 -11.53 -21.81 16.34
CA VAL A 196 -12.74 -21.22 15.77
C VAL A 196 -13.14 -22.01 14.54
N ARG A 197 -14.40 -22.45 14.46
CA ARG A 197 -14.99 -23.09 13.28
C ARG A 197 -16.09 -22.21 12.70
N LEU A 198 -16.06 -22.02 11.39
CA LEU A 198 -17.09 -21.34 10.62
C LEU A 198 -17.75 -22.37 9.70
N HIS A 199 -19.07 -22.46 9.75
CA HIS A 199 -19.89 -23.27 8.87
C HIS A 199 -20.74 -22.32 8.04
N THR A 200 -20.63 -22.42 6.72
CA THR A 200 -21.48 -21.67 5.79
C THR A 200 -22.14 -22.68 4.86
N GLU A 201 -23.46 -22.60 4.72
CA GLU A 201 -24.17 -23.47 3.76
C GLU A 201 -24.06 -22.96 2.31
N ARG A 202 -23.65 -21.69 2.13
CA ARG A 202 -23.43 -21.03 0.83
C ARG A 202 -22.08 -20.32 0.79
N ALA A 203 -21.55 -20.11 -0.42
CA ALA A 203 -20.21 -19.55 -0.65
C ALA A 203 -20.07 -18.07 -0.25
N GLU A 204 -21.16 -17.31 -0.24
CA GLU A 204 -21.19 -15.93 0.23
C GLU A 204 -22.45 -15.68 1.04
N GLN A 205 -22.27 -15.16 2.26
CA GLN A 205 -23.39 -14.71 3.07
C GLN A 205 -23.03 -13.50 3.91
N MET A 206 -23.96 -12.56 3.96
CA MET A 206 -23.81 -11.30 4.65
C MET A 206 -24.28 -11.45 6.10
N LEU A 207 -23.37 -11.22 7.05
CA LEU A 207 -23.73 -11.08 8.46
C LEU A 207 -24.36 -9.70 8.69
N ASP A 208 -25.52 -9.67 9.34
CA ASP A 208 -26.05 -8.39 9.83
C ASP A 208 -25.16 -7.81 10.95
N ARG A 209 -25.40 -6.55 11.29
CA ARG A 209 -24.60 -5.82 12.29
C ARG A 209 -24.62 -6.51 13.67
N ALA A 210 -25.72 -7.15 14.05
CA ALA A 210 -25.86 -7.80 15.35
C ALA A 210 -25.06 -9.11 15.41
N ALA A 211 -25.13 -9.94 14.36
CA ALA A 211 -24.33 -11.15 14.23
C ALA A 211 -22.83 -10.82 14.13
N ALA A 212 -22.47 -9.77 13.38
CA ALA A 212 -21.08 -9.31 13.29
C ALA A 212 -20.55 -8.83 14.66
N ALA A 213 -21.37 -8.12 15.43
CA ALA A 213 -20.99 -7.69 16.78
C ALA A 213 -20.83 -8.87 17.76
N GLU A 214 -21.68 -9.90 17.64
CA GLU A 214 -21.61 -11.10 18.46
C GLU A 214 -20.38 -11.96 18.15
N LEU A 215 -20.09 -12.18 16.86
CA LEU A 215 -18.87 -12.87 16.41
C LEU A 215 -17.61 -12.11 16.86
N HIS A 216 -17.60 -10.78 16.74
CA HIS A 216 -16.48 -9.96 17.20
C HIS A 216 -16.25 -10.11 18.71
N ALA A 217 -17.32 -10.17 19.52
CA ALA A 217 -17.20 -10.40 20.96
C ALA A 217 -16.62 -11.80 21.28
N ALA A 218 -17.06 -12.84 20.56
CA ALA A 218 -16.57 -14.21 20.73
C ALA A 218 -15.09 -14.35 20.36
N LEU A 219 -14.67 -13.76 19.24
CA LEU A 219 -13.27 -13.76 18.79
C LEU A 219 -12.37 -12.97 19.76
N THR A 220 -12.85 -11.83 20.26
CA THR A 220 -12.12 -11.03 21.26
C THR A 220 -11.89 -11.83 22.54
N ALA A 221 -12.91 -12.57 23.00
CA ALA A 221 -12.80 -13.44 24.16
C ALA A 221 -11.80 -14.59 23.93
N TRP A 222 -11.85 -15.24 22.76
CA TRP A 222 -10.95 -16.34 22.42
C TRP A 222 -9.49 -15.92 22.30
N LEU A 223 -9.21 -14.77 21.68
CA LEU A 223 -7.86 -14.22 21.58
C LEU A 223 -7.28 -13.89 22.96
N ARG A 224 -8.10 -13.46 23.91
CA ARG A 224 -7.69 -13.23 25.31
C ARG A 224 -7.53 -14.52 26.10
N TYR A 225 -8.31 -15.55 25.80
CA TYR A 225 -8.18 -16.87 26.40
C TYR A 225 -6.90 -17.60 25.96
N THR A 226 -6.46 -17.36 24.72
CA THR A 226 -5.30 -18.03 24.09
C THR A 226 -4.01 -17.21 24.14
N ASP A 227 -4.04 -15.98 24.68
CA ASP A 227 -2.85 -15.15 24.84
C ASP A 227 -1.96 -15.77 25.94
N PRO A 228 -0.73 -16.23 25.63
CA PRO A 228 0.19 -16.73 26.63
C PRO A 228 0.66 -15.54 27.48
N SER A 229 0.27 -15.54 28.76
CA SER A 229 0.80 -14.58 29.75
C SER A 229 2.31 -14.73 29.92
#